data_AF-A0A7T8K0Q1-F1
#
_entry.id   AF-A0A7T8K0Q1-F1
#
_cell.length_a   1.000
_cell.length_b   1.000
_cell.length_c   1.000
_cell.angle_alpha   90.00
_cell.angle_beta   90.00
_cell.angle_gamma   90.00
#
_symmetry.space_group_name_H-M   'P 1'
#
loop_
_entity.id
_entity.type
_entity.pdbx_description
1 polymer ?
#
loop_
_entity_poly.entity_id
_entity_poly.type
_entity_poly.pdbx_seq_one_letter_code
_entity_poly.pdbx_strand_id
1 'polypeptide(L)'
;SRAPTEHTTKDNDAGVVSSDGKKMPSYFFKPGEKVDTAAYYKVLRWTVLPWPRTTYPDGNYTWTQDGAPCHTSKKVQDFCPAHMSDVWPAHMWPSSSPDLNLLDFS
;
A
#
# COMPACT_ATOMS: atom_id res chain seq x y z
N SER A 1 -9.79 -19.41 36.47
CA SER A 1 -9.38 -18.08 35.98
C SER A 1 -9.20 -18.17 34.48
N ARG A 2 -9.79 -17.26 33.70
CA ARG A 2 -9.55 -17.19 32.25
C ARG A 2 -8.32 -16.31 32.06
N ALA A 3 -7.30 -16.81 31.37
CA ALA A 3 -6.12 -16.01 31.01
C ALA A 3 -6.57 -14.76 30.24
N PRO A 4 -5.89 -13.61 30.40
CA PRO A 4 -6.16 -12.46 29.55
C PRO A 4 -5.77 -12.85 28.12
N THR A 5 -6.73 -12.77 27.20
CA THR A 5 -6.44 -12.74 25.78
C THR A 5 -5.59 -11.50 25.53
N GLU A 6 -4.29 -11.71 25.31
CA GLU A 6 -3.42 -10.69 24.72
C GLU A 6 -4.01 -10.32 23.37
N HIS A 7 -4.65 -9.14 23.32
CA HIS A 7 -4.93 -8.49 22.06
C HIS A 7 -3.59 -8.03 21.51
N THR A 8 -2.94 -8.88 20.70
CA THR A 8 -1.87 -8.45 19.82
C THR A 8 -2.44 -7.34 18.96
N THR A 9 -2.01 -6.12 19.24
CA THR A 9 -2.35 -4.98 18.39
C THR A 9 -1.68 -5.28 17.07
N LYS A 10 -2.45 -5.51 16.00
CA LYS A 10 -1.88 -5.64 14.66
C LYS A 10 -1.18 -4.32 14.37
N ASP A 11 0.15 -4.34 14.31
CA ASP A 11 0.90 -3.20 13.83
C ASP A 11 0.51 -3.01 12.37
N ASN A 12 -0.10 -1.87 12.05
CA ASN A 12 -0.41 -1.53 10.67
C ASN A 12 0.89 -1.05 10.02
N ASP A 13 1.32 -1.69 8.95
CA ASP A 13 2.44 -1.27 8.13
C ASP A 13 2.03 -1.08 6.66
N ALA A 14 2.86 -0.35 5.91
CA ALA A 14 2.74 -0.21 4.46
C ALA A 14 4.04 -0.64 3.80
N GLY A 15 3.94 -1.62 2.89
CA GLY A 15 5.05 -2.12 2.09
C GLY A 15 4.81 -1.91 0.60
N VAL A 16 5.90 -1.88 -0.17
CA VAL A 16 5.87 -1.93 -1.64
C VAL A 16 6.94 -2.90 -2.08
N VAL A 17 6.57 -3.77 -3.00
CA VAL A 17 7.46 -4.76 -3.60
C VAL A 17 7.28 -4.73 -5.10
N SER A 18 8.35 -4.96 -5.82
CA SER A 18 8.37 -5.01 -7.28
C SER A 18 8.70 -6.42 -7.78
N SER A 19 8.32 -6.72 -9.01
CA SER A 19 8.55 -8.03 -9.64
C SER A 19 10.02 -8.37 -9.85
N ASP A 20 10.91 -7.36 -9.87
CA ASP A 20 12.37 -7.55 -9.93
C ASP A 20 13.02 -7.74 -8.54
N GLY A 21 12.21 -7.96 -7.51
CA GLY A 21 12.65 -8.32 -6.16
C GLY A 21 13.05 -7.14 -5.27
N LYS A 22 12.97 -5.89 -5.77
CA LYS A 22 13.22 -4.71 -4.92
C LYS A 22 12.04 -4.48 -3.98
N LYS A 23 12.35 -3.97 -2.79
CA LYS A 23 11.35 -3.68 -1.76
C LYS A 23 11.61 -2.29 -1.19
N MET A 24 10.54 -1.54 -0.96
CA MET A 24 10.60 -0.33 -0.17
C MET A 24 10.76 -0.71 1.30
N PRO A 25 11.58 0.00 2.10
CA PRO A 25 11.55 -0.12 3.55
C PRO A 25 10.12 0.08 4.08
N SER A 26 9.64 -0.83 4.93
CA SER A 26 8.27 -0.75 5.46
C SER A 26 8.05 0.54 6.25
N TYR A 27 6.89 1.15 6.02
CA TYR A 27 6.42 2.27 6.84
C TYR A 27 5.51 1.73 7.94
N PHE A 28 5.84 2.01 9.19
CA PHE A 28 5.02 1.60 10.34
C PHE A 28 4.12 2.76 10.78
N PHE A 29 2.81 2.53 10.80
CA PHE A 29 1.87 3.46 11.42
C PHE A 29 2.02 3.41 12.95
N LYS A 30 1.58 4.47 13.64
CA LYS A 30 1.64 4.47 15.10
C LYS A 30 0.69 3.39 15.67
N PRO A 31 1.02 2.77 16.80
CA PRO A 31 0.12 1.83 17.46
C PRO A 31 -1.26 2.46 17.71
N GLY A 32 -2.32 1.77 17.26
CA GLY A 32 -3.70 2.25 17.36
C GLY A 32 -4.11 3.32 16.34
N GLU A 33 -3.22 3.72 15.43
CA GLU A 33 -3.56 4.65 14.35
C GLU A 33 -4.52 3.99 13.35
N LYS A 34 -5.67 4.62 13.14
CA LYS A 34 -6.62 4.21 12.12
C LYS A 34 -6.09 4.62 10.74
N VAL A 35 -5.82 3.65 9.89
CA VAL A 35 -5.44 3.89 8.49
C VAL A 35 -6.68 4.24 7.68
N ASP A 36 -7.03 5.52 7.63
CA ASP A 36 -8.06 6.06 6.74
C ASP A 36 -7.46 6.60 5.43
N THR A 37 -8.32 7.16 4.57
CA THR A 37 -7.88 7.77 3.31
C THR A 37 -6.85 8.89 3.51
N ALA A 38 -6.97 9.68 4.58
CA ALA A 38 -6.10 10.81 4.81
C ALA A 38 -4.71 10.37 5.30
N ALA A 39 -4.67 9.42 6.24
CA ALA A 39 -3.43 8.78 6.71
C ALA A 39 -2.72 8.08 5.55
N TYR A 40 -3.45 7.25 4.81
CA TYR A 40 -2.92 6.53 3.65
C TYR A 40 -2.38 7.48 2.58
N TYR A 41 -3.13 8.52 2.21
CA TYR A 41 -2.70 9.50 1.21
C TYR A 41 -1.38 10.20 1.59
N LYS A 42 -1.16 10.50 2.88
CA LYS A 42 0.10 11.10 3.34
C LYS A 42 1.27 10.14 3.11
N VAL A 43 1.10 8.87 3.49
CA VAL A 43 2.14 7.83 3.27
C VAL A 43 2.37 7.61 1.78
N LEU A 44 1.30 7.53 0.98
CA LEU A 44 1.37 7.38 -0.47
C LEU A 44 2.17 8.51 -1.12
N ARG A 45 1.89 9.76 -0.73
CA ARG A 45 2.52 10.95 -1.32
C ARG A 45 3.97 11.16 -0.88
N TRP A 46 4.26 10.97 0.41
CA TRP A 46 5.53 11.40 0.99
C TRP A 46 6.51 10.25 1.23
N THR A 47 6.03 9.01 1.33
CA THR A 47 6.88 7.84 1.58
C THR A 47 6.94 6.95 0.36
N VAL A 48 5.77 6.57 -0.19
CA VAL A 48 5.70 5.63 -1.31
C VAL A 48 6.17 6.27 -2.60
N LEU A 49 5.57 7.37 -3.06
CA LEU A 49 5.85 7.97 -4.37
C LEU A 49 7.35 8.29 -4.63
N PRO A 50 8.14 8.76 -3.65
CA PRO A 50 9.58 8.94 -3.87
C PRO A 50 10.36 7.66 -4.20
N TRP A 51 9.93 6.52 -3.67
CA TRP A 51 10.63 5.24 -3.86
C TRP A 51 10.65 4.75 -5.31
N PRO A 52 9.52 4.57 -6.03
CA PRO A 52 9.56 4.14 -7.41
C PRO A 52 10.18 5.20 -8.33
N ARG A 53 10.05 6.50 -8.01
CA ARG A 53 10.75 7.57 -8.76
C ARG A 53 12.26 7.48 -8.69
N THR A 54 12.80 7.04 -7.55
CA THR A 54 14.24 6.84 -7.37
C THR A 54 14.70 5.49 -7.93
N THR A 55 13.85 4.47 -7.81
CA THR A 55 14.18 3.08 -8.18
C THR A 55 14.01 2.79 -9.67
N TYR A 56 13.05 3.47 -10.31
CA TYR A 56 12.69 3.33 -11.73
C TYR A 56 12.62 4.72 -12.37
N PRO A 57 13.76 5.42 -12.53
CA PRO A 57 13.77 6.80 -13.02
C PRO A 57 13.17 6.95 -14.44
N ASP A 58 13.21 5.87 -15.23
CA ASP A 58 12.63 5.83 -16.58
C ASP A 58 11.11 5.56 -16.58
N GLY A 59 10.50 5.35 -15.40
CA GLY A 59 9.06 5.07 -15.30
C GLY A 59 8.65 3.70 -15.84
N ASN A 60 9.56 2.74 -15.96
CA ASN A 60 9.27 1.40 -16.47
C ASN A 60 8.61 0.48 -15.43
N TYR A 61 7.52 0.94 -14.81
CA TYR A 61 6.75 0.16 -13.83
C TYR A 61 5.25 0.46 -13.93
N THR A 62 4.44 -0.53 -13.55
CA THR A 62 2.98 -0.37 -13.37
C THR A 62 2.64 -0.47 -11.90
N TRP A 63 1.93 0.53 -11.40
CA TRP A 63 1.47 0.62 -10.01
C TRP A 63 0.17 -0.14 -9.81
N THR A 64 0.10 -0.94 -8.74
CA THR A 64 -1.11 -1.69 -8.35
C THR A 64 -1.33 -1.57 -6.84
N GLN A 65 -2.59 -1.66 -6.41
CA GLN A 65 -3.00 -1.66 -5.01
C GLN A 65 -4.21 -2.59 -4.86
N ASP A 66 -4.42 -3.13 -3.66
CA ASP A 66 -5.63 -3.90 -3.36
C ASP A 66 -6.89 -3.01 -3.31
N GLY A 67 -8.04 -3.66 -3.16
CA GLY A 67 -9.35 -3.01 -3.10
C GLY A 67 -9.71 -2.33 -1.77
N ALA A 68 -8.78 -2.09 -0.84
CA ALA A 68 -9.10 -1.49 0.45
C ALA A 68 -9.80 -0.12 0.29
N PRO A 69 -10.73 0.26 1.19
CA PRO A 69 -11.50 1.51 1.06
C PRO A 69 -10.64 2.78 0.96
N CYS A 70 -9.47 2.81 1.60
CA CYS A 70 -8.55 3.95 1.49
C CYS A 70 -7.89 4.02 0.10
N HIS A 71 -7.58 2.89 -0.53
CA HIS A 71 -6.97 2.79 -1.85
C HIS A 71 -7.95 3.14 -2.98
N THR A 72 -9.21 2.73 -2.82
CA THR A 72 -10.29 3.00 -3.79
C THR A 72 -10.93 4.37 -3.63
N SER A 73 -10.52 5.15 -2.62
CA SER A 73 -11.01 6.51 -2.40
C SER A 73 -10.73 7.41 -3.62
N LYS A 74 -11.67 8.33 -3.91
CA LYS A 74 -11.50 9.30 -5.02
C LYS A 74 -10.16 10.03 -4.96
N LYS A 75 -9.73 10.42 -3.75
CA LYS A 75 -8.46 11.13 -3.54
C LYS A 75 -7.24 10.32 -4.01
N VAL A 76 -7.23 9.01 -3.76
CA VAL A 76 -6.13 8.12 -4.19
C VAL A 76 -6.26 7.79 -5.67
N GLN A 77 -7.47 7.50 -6.14
CA GLN A 77 -7.74 7.20 -7.56
C GLN A 77 -7.44 8.39 -8.48
N ASP A 78 -7.59 9.64 -8.01
CA ASP A 78 -7.16 10.83 -8.75
C ASP A 78 -5.64 11.05 -8.63
N PHE A 79 -5.01 10.65 -7.53
CA PHE A 79 -3.59 10.88 -7.27
C PHE A 79 -2.67 9.93 -8.03
N CYS A 80 -2.94 8.62 -8.01
CA CYS A 80 -2.05 7.62 -8.60
C CYS A 80 -1.84 7.85 -10.11
N PRO A 81 -2.87 7.99 -10.96
CA PRO A 81 -2.68 8.19 -12.40
C PRO A 81 -2.00 9.52 -12.75
N ALA A 82 -2.07 10.51 -11.85
CA ALA A 82 -1.43 11.81 -12.06
C ALA A 82 0.05 11.86 -11.66
N HIS A 83 0.56 10.88 -10.90
CA HIS A 83 1.90 10.95 -10.30
C HIS A 83 2.76 9.69 -10.47
N MET A 84 2.15 8.53 -10.65
CA MET A 84 2.82 7.25 -10.95
C MET A 84 3.01 7.10 -12.46
N SER A 85 3.84 6.15 -12.89
CA SER A 85 4.10 5.94 -14.31
C SER A 85 2.90 5.34 -15.05
N ASP A 86 2.63 4.04 -14.86
CA ASP A 86 1.38 3.40 -15.26
C ASP A 86 0.60 2.97 -14.02
N VAL A 87 -0.73 2.91 -14.12
CA VAL A 87 -1.60 2.48 -13.03
C VAL A 87 -2.54 1.38 -13.52
N TRP A 88 -2.55 0.26 -12.81
CA TRP A 88 -3.57 -0.77 -12.96
C TRP A 88 -4.85 -0.29 -12.26
N PRO A 89 -5.93 0.04 -12.99
CA PRO A 89 -7.14 0.55 -12.39
C PRO A 89 -7.77 -0.45 -11.41
N ALA A 90 -8.37 0.07 -10.34
CA ALA A 90 -8.87 -0.73 -9.22
C ALA A 90 -9.90 -1.81 -9.62
N HIS A 91 -10.68 -1.58 -10.69
CA HIS A 91 -11.68 -2.54 -11.18
C HIS A 91 -11.07 -3.79 -11.84
N MET A 92 -9.78 -3.76 -12.17
CA MET A 92 -9.05 -4.92 -12.70
C MET A 92 -8.40 -5.74 -11.58
N TRP A 93 -8.61 -5.40 -10.30
CA TRP A 93 -8.24 -6.26 -9.17
C TRP A 93 -9.36 -7.27 -8.89
N PRO A 94 -9.07 -8.58 -8.81
CA PRO A 94 -10.08 -9.56 -8.43
C PRO A 94 -10.59 -9.29 -7.00
N SER A 95 -11.91 -9.23 -6.85
CA SER A 95 -12.58 -9.07 -5.56
C SER A 95 -12.14 -10.18 -4.60
N SER A 96 -11.61 -9.82 -3.44
CA SER A 96 -11.27 -10.76 -2.35
C SER A 96 -10.08 -11.70 -2.59
N SER A 97 -8.99 -11.20 -3.18
CA SER A 97 -7.70 -11.91 -3.20
C SER A 97 -6.67 -11.26 -2.25
N PRO A 98 -6.70 -11.56 -0.93
CA PRO A 98 -5.58 -11.25 -0.04
C PRO A 98 -4.28 -11.94 -0.53
N ASP A 99 -4.43 -13.10 -1.18
CA ASP A 99 -3.37 -13.92 -1.79
C ASP A 99 -2.66 -13.27 -3.00
N LEU A 100 -3.01 -12.03 -3.38
CA LEU A 100 -2.33 -11.29 -4.45
C LEU A 100 -1.58 -10.06 -3.92
N ASN A 101 -1.63 -9.82 -2.60
CA ASN A 101 -0.69 -8.91 -1.99
C ASN A 101 0.65 -9.65 -1.90
N LEU A 102 1.63 -9.26 -2.73
CA LEU A 102 3.00 -9.78 -2.66
C LEU A 102 3.69 -9.57 -1.29
N LEU A 103 3.01 -8.89 -0.34
CA LEU A 103 3.41 -8.76 1.06
C LEU A 103 3.01 -9.95 1.95
N ASP A 104 2.08 -10.83 1.55
CA ASP A 104 1.58 -11.95 2.39
C ASP A 104 2.37 -13.27 2.23
N PHE A 105 3.35 -13.31 1.30
CA PHE A 105 4.13 -14.52 1.00
C PHE A 105 5.63 -14.43 1.33
N SER A 106 6.08 -13.49 2.18
CA SER A 106 7.51 -13.36 2.54
C SER A 106 7.83 -13.73 3.97
#